data_AF-A0A8W7PIZ5-F1
#
_entry.id   AF-A0A8W7PIZ5-F1
#
_cell.length_a   1.000
_cell.length_b   1.000
_cell.length_c   1.000
_cell.angle_alpha   90.00
_cell.angle_beta   90.00
_cell.angle_gamma   90.00
#
_symmetry.space_group_name_H-M   'P 1'
#
loop_
_entity.id
_entity.type
_entity.pdbx_description
1 polymer ?
#
loop_
_entity_poly.entity_id
_entity_poly.type
_entity_poly.pdbx_seq_one_letter_code
_entity_poly.pdbx_strand_id
1 'polypeptide(L)'
;MADKKVAEQYYAPPPKLGKWEGFRTFLWNSETSQCLGRTGSSWAKILFFYVCFYAALVGFFAAMLAVFWQTLDMHMPKYQLDSSLIGSNPGLGFRPTPPEYQNVESSLIWYKASDNGNVGIWTKLIDEFLEPYTVEEDNRVDCSFDNPPPEGKEPKERYESLEKKDSLAM
;
A
#
# COMPACT_ATOMS: atom_id res chain seq x y z
N MET A 1 -67.31 -41.86 -0.32
CA MET A 1 -67.05 -40.69 0.55
C MET A 1 -65.56 -40.69 0.95
N ALA A 2 -64.63 -40.41 0.04
CA ALA A 2 -63.19 -40.47 0.36
C ALA A 2 -62.29 -39.49 -0.44
N ASP A 3 -62.84 -38.53 -1.19
CA ASP A 3 -62.04 -37.75 -2.17
C ASP A 3 -61.85 -36.26 -1.84
N LYS A 4 -62.20 -35.79 -0.64
CA LYS A 4 -62.06 -34.36 -0.29
C LYS A 4 -60.76 -33.97 0.42
N LYS A 5 -59.86 -34.91 0.74
CA LYS A 5 -58.66 -34.59 1.55
C LYS A 5 -57.41 -34.15 0.77
N VAL A 6 -57.39 -34.30 -0.56
CA VAL A 6 -56.18 -34.04 -1.36
C VAL A 6 -56.08 -32.57 -1.79
N ALA A 7 -57.19 -31.81 -1.84
CA ALA A 7 -57.20 -30.44 -2.35
C ALA A 7 -56.75 -29.36 -1.35
N GLU A 8 -56.81 -29.60 -0.04
CA GLU A 8 -56.52 -28.59 0.99
C GLU A 8 -55.05 -28.54 1.44
N GLN A 9 -54.18 -29.45 1.00
CA GLN A 9 -52.79 -29.53 1.49
C GLN A 9 -51.79 -28.58 0.83
N TYR A 10 -52.19 -27.76 -0.16
CA TYR A 10 -51.27 -26.82 -0.81
C TYR A 10 -50.97 -25.55 0.02
N TYR A 11 -51.72 -25.29 1.09
CA TYR A 11 -51.59 -24.10 1.94
C TYR A 11 -51.57 -24.46 3.43
N ALA A 12 -50.80 -25.49 3.79
CA ALA A 12 -50.46 -25.67 5.20
C ALA A 12 -49.48 -24.56 5.63
N PRO A 13 -49.75 -23.80 6.71
CA PRO A 13 -48.75 -22.88 7.25
C PRO A 13 -47.49 -23.68 7.60
N PRO A 14 -46.29 -23.12 7.36
CA PRO A 14 -45.06 -23.83 7.63
C PRO A 14 -45.03 -24.28 9.11
N PRO A 15 -44.50 -25.47 9.40
CA PRO A 15 -44.41 -25.96 10.77
C PRO A 15 -43.69 -24.93 11.63
N LYS A 16 -44.24 -24.65 12.82
CA LYS A 16 -43.67 -23.70 13.79
C LYS A 16 -42.39 -24.30 14.39
N LEU A 17 -41.27 -24.13 13.70
CA LEU A 17 -39.95 -24.59 14.14
C LEU A 17 -39.41 -23.67 15.25
N GLY A 18 -38.66 -24.23 16.20
CA GLY A 18 -37.93 -23.44 17.20
C GLY A 18 -36.90 -22.52 16.53
N LYS A 19 -36.59 -21.36 17.11
CA LYS A 19 -35.68 -20.35 16.50
C LYS A 19 -34.35 -20.94 16.03
N TRP A 20 -33.76 -21.85 16.81
CA TRP A 20 -32.51 -22.53 16.49
C TRP A 20 -32.66 -23.59 15.39
N GLU A 21 -33.75 -24.34 15.43
CA GLU A 21 -34.07 -25.39 14.48
C GLU A 21 -34.43 -24.80 13.10
N GLY A 22 -35.12 -23.67 13.08
CA GLY A 22 -35.37 -22.86 11.88
C GLY A 22 -34.08 -22.28 11.31
N PHE A 23 -33.16 -21.79 12.14
CA PHE A 23 -31.84 -21.30 11.67
C PHE A 23 -31.00 -22.43 11.05
N ARG A 24 -30.94 -23.60 11.70
CA ARG A 24 -30.23 -24.77 11.17
C ARG A 24 -30.81 -25.24 9.84
N THR A 25 -32.14 -25.27 9.74
CA THR A 25 -32.86 -25.67 8.50
C THR A 25 -32.69 -24.63 7.39
N PHE A 26 -32.63 -23.34 7.74
CA PHE A 26 -32.33 -22.26 6.81
C PHE A 26 -30.91 -22.37 6.22
N LEU A 27 -29.92 -22.68 7.05
CA LEU A 27 -28.54 -22.85 6.61
C LEU A 27 -28.40 -24.08 5.70
N TRP A 28 -28.95 -25.22 6.12
CA TRP A 28 -28.92 -26.47 5.37
C TRP A 28 -30.17 -27.31 5.62
N ASN A 29 -30.95 -27.54 4.57
CA ASN A 29 -32.09 -28.45 4.59
C ASN A 29 -31.68 -29.76 3.87
N SER A 30 -31.46 -30.83 4.64
CA SER A 30 -31.07 -32.14 4.10
C SER A 30 -32.17 -32.85 3.33
N GLU A 31 -33.45 -32.58 3.63
CA GLU A 31 -34.60 -33.22 2.96
C GLU A 31 -34.77 -32.71 1.53
N THR A 32 -34.61 -31.40 1.32
CA THR A 32 -34.76 -30.76 0.01
C THR A 32 -33.42 -30.45 -0.67
N SER A 33 -32.30 -30.75 -0.01
CA SER A 33 -30.94 -30.43 -0.46
C SER A 33 -30.77 -28.96 -0.85
N GLN A 34 -31.31 -28.07 0.00
CA GLN A 34 -31.24 -26.62 -0.18
C GLN A 34 -30.28 -26.01 0.83
N CYS A 35 -29.36 -25.18 0.32
CA CYS A 35 -28.45 -24.38 1.12
C CYS A 35 -28.91 -22.92 1.04
N LEU A 36 -29.14 -22.27 2.18
CA LEU A 36 -29.62 -20.87 2.25
C LEU A 36 -30.88 -20.61 1.41
N GLY A 37 -31.80 -21.59 1.36
CA GLY A 37 -33.06 -21.50 0.61
C GLY A 37 -32.94 -21.67 -0.91
N ARG A 38 -31.80 -22.13 -1.43
CA ARG A 38 -31.63 -22.46 -2.87
C ARG A 38 -31.05 -23.84 -3.09
N THR A 39 -31.45 -24.48 -4.19
CA THR A 39 -30.88 -25.76 -4.61
C THR A 39 -29.45 -25.61 -5.10
N GLY A 40 -28.63 -26.65 -4.98
CA GLY A 40 -27.25 -26.65 -5.46
C GLY A 40 -27.12 -26.27 -6.95
N SER A 41 -28.08 -26.68 -7.80
CA SER A 41 -28.12 -26.30 -9.22
C SER A 41 -28.33 -24.80 -9.42
N SER A 42 -29.17 -24.14 -8.60
CA SER A 42 -29.35 -22.70 -8.66
C SER A 42 -28.09 -21.96 -8.18
N TRP A 43 -27.44 -22.46 -7.13
CA TRP A 43 -26.15 -21.93 -6.66
C TRP A 43 -25.07 -22.01 -7.74
N ALA A 44 -24.93 -23.15 -8.41
CA ALA A 44 -23.97 -23.31 -9.50
C ALA A 44 -24.20 -22.32 -10.65
N LYS A 45 -25.46 -22.10 -11.04
CA LYS A 45 -25.83 -21.13 -12.09
C LYS A 45 -25.49 -19.69 -11.68
N ILE A 46 -25.81 -19.32 -10.43
CA ILE A 46 -25.53 -17.98 -9.89
C ILE A 46 -24.02 -17.75 -9.84
N LEU A 47 -23.26 -18.70 -9.29
CA LEU A 47 -21.80 -18.59 -9.20
C LEU A 47 -21.15 -18.51 -10.57
N PHE A 48 -21.56 -19.37 -11.51
CA PHE A 48 -21.05 -19.33 -12.88
C PHE A 48 -21.33 -17.97 -13.55
N PHE A 49 -22.55 -17.45 -13.42
CA PHE A 49 -22.90 -16.13 -13.92
C PHE A 49 -22.00 -15.04 -13.34
N TYR A 50 -21.83 -15.00 -12.02
CA TYR A 50 -20.99 -13.98 -11.38
C TYR A 50 -19.52 -14.11 -11.74
N VAL A 51 -18.99 -15.33 -11.86
CA VAL A 51 -17.61 -15.55 -12.31
C VAL A 51 -17.40 -14.99 -13.72
N CYS A 52 -18.27 -15.33 -14.68
CA CYS A 52 -18.17 -14.80 -16.03
C CYS A 52 -18.36 -13.27 -16.09
N PHE A 53 -19.34 -12.75 -15.34
CA PHE A 53 -19.62 -11.32 -15.27
C PHE A 53 -18.43 -10.53 -14.70
N TYR A 54 -17.89 -10.96 -13.56
CA TYR A 54 -16.74 -10.29 -12.94
C TYR A 54 -15.45 -10.49 -13.73
N ALA A 55 -15.26 -11.63 -14.41
CA ALA A 55 -14.13 -11.82 -15.30
C ALA A 55 -14.15 -10.81 -16.47
N ALA A 56 -15.33 -10.57 -17.07
CA ALA A 56 -15.49 -9.55 -18.10
C ALA A 56 -15.27 -8.13 -17.55
N LEU A 57 -15.77 -7.83 -16.35
CA LEU A 57 -15.60 -6.51 -15.70
C LEU A 57 -14.12 -6.24 -15.40
N VAL A 58 -13.42 -7.20 -14.80
CA VAL A 58 -11.97 -7.11 -14.53
C VAL A 58 -11.19 -7.01 -15.83
N GLY A 59 -11.55 -7.78 -16.86
CA GLY A 59 -10.92 -7.71 -18.17
C GLY A 59 -11.08 -6.33 -18.83
N PHE A 60 -12.28 -5.76 -18.78
CA PHE A 60 -12.54 -4.41 -19.28
C PHE A 60 -11.74 -3.35 -18.52
N PHE A 61 -11.73 -3.42 -17.19
CA PHE A 61 -10.95 -2.51 -16.36
C PHE A 61 -9.44 -2.63 -16.62
N ALA A 62 -8.93 -3.85 -16.73
CA ALA A 62 -7.53 -4.11 -17.06
C ALA A 62 -7.18 -3.59 -18.46
N ALA A 63 -8.07 -3.71 -19.44
CA ALA A 63 -7.87 -3.14 -20.77
C ALA A 63 -7.80 -1.61 -20.72
N MET A 64 -8.68 -0.95 -19.95
CA MET A 64 -8.61 0.50 -19.75
C MET A 64 -7.31 0.93 -19.07
N LEU A 65 -6.85 0.18 -18.06
CA LEU A 65 -5.55 0.43 -17.42
C LEU A 65 -4.38 0.22 -18.37
N ALA A 66 -4.42 -0.79 -19.23
CA ALA A 66 -3.38 -1.05 -20.22
C ALA A 66 -3.28 0.08 -21.24
N VAL A 67 -4.41 0.61 -21.71
CA VAL A 67 -4.44 1.81 -22.56
C VAL A 67 -3.89 3.02 -21.82
N PHE A 68 -4.26 3.22 -20.55
CA PHE A 68 -3.71 4.30 -19.73
C PHE A 68 -2.19 4.19 -19.57
N TRP A 69 -1.67 2.97 -19.36
CA TRP A 69 -0.23 2.72 -19.23
C TRP A 69 0.54 3.16 -20.47
N GLN A 70 -0.02 2.98 -21.68
CA GLN A 70 0.61 3.44 -22.93
C GLN A 70 0.74 4.97 -23.01
N THR A 71 0.04 5.73 -22.15
CA THR A 71 0.14 7.19 -22.10
C THR A 71 1.17 7.71 -21.09
N LEU A 72 1.84 6.81 -20.37
CA LEU A 72 2.87 7.14 -19.38
C LEU A 72 4.27 6.99 -19.97
N ASP A 73 5.14 7.94 -19.65
CA ASP A 73 6.57 7.89 -19.95
C ASP A 73 7.31 7.18 -18.80
N MET A 74 8.32 6.36 -19.12
CA MET A 74 9.08 5.57 -18.13
C MET A 74 10.25 6.33 -17.51
N HIS A 75 10.65 7.44 -18.10
CA HIS A 75 11.78 8.25 -17.67
C HIS A 75 11.34 9.46 -16.86
N MET A 76 10.18 10.05 -17.17
CA MET A 76 9.73 11.26 -16.52
C MET A 76 8.23 11.26 -16.18
N PRO A 77 7.82 11.80 -15.02
CA PRO A 77 6.40 11.92 -14.69
C PRO A 77 5.72 12.93 -15.62
N LYS A 78 4.47 12.64 -16.00
CA LYS A 78 3.66 13.44 -16.94
C LYS A 78 3.36 14.85 -16.45
N TYR A 79 3.11 15.01 -15.14
CA TYR A 79 2.78 16.29 -14.53
C TYR A 79 3.94 16.72 -13.64
N GLN A 80 4.61 17.81 -14.02
CA GLN A 80 5.75 18.39 -13.33
C GLN A 80 5.51 19.86 -13.02
N LEU A 81 6.11 20.34 -11.93
CA LEU A 81 6.15 21.76 -11.61
C LEU A 81 4.73 22.36 -11.52
N ASP A 82 4.47 23.48 -12.19
CA ASP A 82 3.18 24.17 -12.22
C ASP A 82 2.03 23.34 -12.82
N SER A 83 2.33 22.27 -13.57
CA SER A 83 1.32 21.32 -14.05
C SER A 83 0.94 20.25 -13.01
N SER A 84 1.66 20.20 -11.88
CA SER A 84 1.42 19.31 -10.75
C SER A 84 0.80 20.07 -9.57
N LEU A 85 0.18 19.33 -8.65
CA LEU A 85 -0.40 19.89 -7.43
C LEU A 85 0.65 20.54 -6.50
N ILE A 86 1.90 20.09 -6.59
CA ILE A 86 3.01 20.54 -5.74
C ILE A 86 3.51 21.94 -6.16
N GLY A 87 3.29 22.33 -7.42
CA GLY A 87 3.76 23.59 -7.97
C GLY A 87 5.27 23.60 -8.25
N SER A 88 5.83 24.80 -8.40
CA SER A 88 7.24 25.05 -8.75
C SER A 88 8.17 25.31 -7.57
N ASN A 89 7.66 25.24 -6.33
CA ASN A 89 8.47 25.43 -5.13
C ASN A 89 8.88 24.07 -4.53
N PRO A 90 10.18 23.70 -4.56
CA PRO A 90 10.63 22.45 -3.95
C PRO A 90 10.48 22.47 -2.43
N GLY A 91 10.16 21.31 -1.86
CA GLY A 91 10.14 21.14 -0.40
C GLY A 91 11.55 21.09 0.19
N LEU A 92 11.69 21.53 1.44
CA LEU A 92 12.92 21.38 2.23
C LEU A 92 12.70 20.38 3.35
N GLY A 93 13.47 19.29 3.34
CA GLY A 93 13.55 18.32 4.43
C GLY A 93 14.81 18.51 5.26
N PHE A 94 14.80 18.08 6.52
CA PHE A 94 15.99 18.03 7.37
C PHE A 94 16.20 16.62 7.93
N ARG A 95 17.43 16.34 8.35
CA ARG A 95 17.84 15.12 9.05
C ARG A 95 18.65 15.51 10.30
N PRO A 96 18.61 14.72 11.38
CA PRO A 96 17.86 13.47 11.56
C PRO A 96 16.38 13.72 11.87
N THR A 97 15.51 12.80 11.43
CA THR A 97 14.10 12.77 11.82
C THR A 97 13.90 11.97 13.10
N PRO A 98 12.93 12.31 13.96
CA PRO A 98 12.68 11.55 15.17
C PRO A 98 12.37 10.09 14.86
N PRO A 99 12.82 9.16 15.72
CA PRO A 99 12.53 7.77 15.54
C PRO A 99 11.05 7.47 15.80
N GLU A 100 10.52 6.44 15.14
CA GLU A 100 9.11 6.05 15.15
C GLU A 100 8.49 5.95 16.56
N TYR A 101 9.30 5.51 17.54
CA TYR A 101 8.85 5.26 18.91
C TYR A 101 8.80 6.50 19.81
N GLN A 102 9.30 7.67 19.38
CA GLN A 102 9.26 8.89 20.18
C GLN A 102 8.06 9.75 19.82
N ASN A 103 8.02 10.35 18.63
CA ASN A 103 6.89 11.13 18.10
C ASN A 103 7.13 11.44 16.60
N VAL A 104 6.50 10.72 15.68
CA VAL A 104 6.69 10.93 14.22
C VAL A 104 6.05 12.20 13.66
N GLU A 105 5.11 12.80 14.40
CA GLU A 105 4.38 14.00 13.98
C GLU A 105 5.10 15.30 14.36
N SER A 106 6.21 15.23 15.09
CA SER A 106 6.94 16.40 15.57
C SER A 106 8.25 16.59 14.82
N SER A 107 8.54 17.81 14.36
CA SER A 107 9.87 18.17 13.83
C SER A 107 10.90 18.48 14.94
N LEU A 108 10.61 18.09 16.19
CA LEU A 108 11.40 18.47 17.36
C LEU A 108 12.57 17.51 17.58
N ILE A 109 13.79 18.06 17.54
CA ILE A 109 14.99 17.38 18.01
C ILE A 109 15.23 17.81 19.45
N TRP A 110 14.95 16.91 20.39
CA TRP A 110 15.22 17.14 21.80
C TRP A 110 16.28 16.16 22.28
N TYR A 111 17.37 16.71 22.83
CA TYR A 111 18.37 15.91 23.50
C TYR A 111 19.01 16.61 24.69
N LYS A 112 19.59 15.81 25.58
CA LYS A 112 20.38 16.29 26.72
C LYS A 112 21.85 15.98 26.47
N ALA A 113 22.69 17.01 26.32
CA ALA A 113 24.11 16.85 26.03
C ALA A 113 24.91 16.05 27.08
N SER A 114 24.41 15.98 28.32
CA SER A 114 25.02 15.17 29.40
C SER A 114 24.59 13.70 29.38
N ASP A 115 23.60 13.32 28.57
CA ASP A 115 23.13 11.95 28.43
C ASP A 115 23.61 11.38 27.08
N ASN A 116 24.73 10.66 27.12
CA ASN A 116 25.32 10.03 25.95
C ASN A 116 24.37 9.02 25.26
N GLY A 117 23.44 8.41 26.00
CA GLY A 117 22.48 7.46 25.43
C GLY A 117 21.44 8.16 24.56
N ASN A 118 20.98 9.32 25.01
CA ASN A 118 20.01 10.13 24.29
C ASN A 118 20.61 10.85 23.07
N VAL A 119 21.85 11.34 23.16
CA VAL A 119 22.61 11.86 22.01
C VAL A 119 22.89 10.77 20.99
N GLY A 120 23.29 9.58 21.46
CA GLY A 120 23.65 8.44 20.61
C GLY A 120 22.54 7.94 19.71
N ILE A 121 21.27 8.22 20.01
CA ILE A 121 20.13 7.92 19.13
C ILE A 121 20.19 8.81 17.89
N TRP A 122 20.40 10.11 18.06
CA TRP A 122 20.44 11.08 16.96
C TRP A 122 21.69 10.92 16.10
N THR A 123 22.85 10.64 16.70
CA THR A 123 24.08 10.43 15.94
C THR A 123 23.98 9.20 15.07
N LYS A 124 23.45 8.08 15.59
CA LYS A 124 23.24 6.86 14.80
C LYS A 124 22.36 7.08 13.57
N LEU A 125 21.28 7.87 13.71
CA LEU A 125 20.40 8.20 12.60
C LEU A 125 21.12 9.05 11.52
N ILE A 126 22.03 9.93 11.94
CA ILE A 126 22.87 10.70 11.01
C ILE A 126 23.88 9.77 10.34
N ASP A 127 24.56 8.91 11.11
CA ASP A 127 25.56 7.97 10.60
C ASP A 127 24.94 7.01 9.56
N GLU A 128 23.75 6.46 9.86
CA GLU A 128 22.99 5.61 8.94
C GLU A 128 22.57 6.38 7.67
N PHE A 129 22.12 7.63 7.81
CA PHE A 129 21.79 8.46 6.66
C PHE A 129 23.02 8.77 5.78
N LEU A 130 24.19 8.95 6.40
CA LEU A 130 25.42 9.31 5.71
C LEU A 130 26.17 8.11 5.13
N GLU A 131 25.87 6.88 5.54
CA GLU A 131 26.55 5.66 5.09
C GLU A 131 26.69 5.55 3.54
N PRO A 132 25.63 5.77 2.73
CA PRO A 132 25.71 5.69 1.26
C PRO A 132 26.59 6.77 0.59
N TYR A 133 27.01 7.78 1.35
CA TYR A 133 27.89 8.86 0.88
C TYR A 133 29.36 8.61 1.23
N THR A 134 29.65 7.59 2.03
CA THR A 134 31.01 7.19 2.40
C THR A 134 31.63 6.17 1.43
N VAL A 135 30.79 5.45 0.69
CA VAL A 135 31.21 4.39 -0.24
C VAL A 135 31.61 4.99 -1.58
N GLU A 136 32.79 4.63 -2.06
CA GLU A 136 33.26 4.98 -3.40
C GLU A 136 32.57 4.05 -4.42
N GLU A 137 31.70 4.61 -5.25
CA GLU A 137 31.08 3.91 -6.38
C GLU A 137 31.74 4.34 -7.69
N ASP A 138 31.97 3.39 -8.60
CA ASP A 138 32.68 3.61 -9.89
C ASP A 138 31.98 4.64 -10.80
N ASN A 139 30.70 4.92 -10.56
CA ASN A 139 29.88 5.85 -11.35
C ASN A 139 29.89 7.30 -10.82
N ARG A 140 30.58 7.57 -9.70
CA ARG A 140 30.65 8.90 -9.10
C ARG A 140 31.94 9.63 -9.51
N VAL A 141 31.81 10.89 -9.90
CA VAL A 141 32.93 11.75 -10.33
C VAL A 141 33.01 13.02 -9.50
N ASP A 142 34.22 13.51 -9.24
CA ASP A 142 34.39 14.80 -8.57
C ASP A 142 33.93 15.92 -9.50
N CYS A 143 32.84 16.58 -9.13
CA CYS A 143 32.18 17.63 -9.92
C CYS A 143 32.21 18.94 -9.15
N SER A 144 32.31 20.04 -9.89
CA SER A 144 32.15 21.39 -9.36
C SER A 144 31.11 22.14 -10.17
N PHE A 145 30.63 23.27 -9.67
CA PHE A 145 29.77 24.17 -10.45
C PHE A 145 30.38 24.56 -11.80
N ASP A 146 31.72 24.68 -11.85
CA ASP A 146 32.46 24.99 -13.07
C ASP A 146 32.75 23.75 -13.95
N ASN A 147 32.65 22.55 -13.38
CA ASN A 147 32.97 21.28 -14.04
C ASN A 147 31.85 20.26 -13.80
N PRO A 148 30.78 20.27 -14.63
CA PRO A 148 29.66 19.35 -14.48
C PRO A 148 30.06 17.91 -14.81
N PRO A 149 29.33 16.91 -14.29
CA PRO A 149 29.59 15.51 -14.60
C PRO A 149 29.44 15.22 -16.10
N PRO A 150 30.24 14.28 -16.66
CA PRO A 150 29.99 13.73 -17.98
C PRO A 150 28.66 12.96 -18.03
N GLU A 151 28.06 12.88 -19.22
CA GLU A 151 26.79 12.19 -19.45
C GLU A 151 26.83 10.74 -18.94
N GLY A 152 25.89 10.38 -18.07
CA GLY A 152 25.80 9.05 -17.45
C GLY A 152 26.64 8.83 -16.19
N LYS A 153 27.31 9.86 -15.67
CA LYS A 153 27.99 9.81 -14.36
C LYS A 153 27.36 10.76 -13.36
N GLU A 154 27.43 10.39 -12.08
CA GLU A 154 26.84 11.16 -10.99
C GLU A 154 27.93 11.97 -10.26
N PRO A 155 27.61 13.17 -9.74
CA PRO A 155 28.52 13.88 -8.86
C PRO A 155 28.83 13.09 -7.59
N LYS A 156 30.09 13.05 -7.21
CA LYS A 156 30.54 12.54 -5.92
C LYS A 156 30.24 13.59 -4.85
N GLU A 157 29.31 13.27 -3.96
CA GLU A 157 29.06 14.11 -2.79
C GLU A 157 30.17 13.91 -1.75
N ARG A 158 30.93 14.98 -1.48
CA ARG A 158 32.01 14.98 -0.49
C ARG A 158 31.47 15.53 0.83
N TYR A 159 31.30 14.66 1.82
CA TYR A 159 31.10 15.10 3.20
C TYR A 159 32.46 15.49 3.81
N GLU A 160 32.65 16.76 4.15
CA GLU A 160 33.73 17.16 5.06
C GLU A 160 33.22 16.97 6.50
N SER A 161 33.61 15.89 7.15
CA SER A 161 33.43 15.76 8.60
C SER A 161 34.24 16.85 9.30
N LEU A 162 33.57 17.70 10.07
CA LEU A 162 34.20 18.82 10.80
C LEU A 162 35.29 18.33 11.77
N GLU A 163 35.20 17.10 12.28
CA GLU A 163 36.24 16.49 13.12
C GLU A 163 37.61 16.36 12.42
N LYS A 164 37.64 16.20 11.10
CA LYS A 164 38.90 16.07 10.35
C LYS A 164 39.58 17.42 10.11
N LYS A 165 38.82 18.52 10.13
CA LYS A 165 39.33 19.88 9.93
C LYS A 165 40.08 20.39 11.17
N ASP A 166 39.62 20.00 12.36
CA ASP A 166 40.27 20.36 13.62
C ASP A 166 41.57 19.57 13.86
N SER A 167 41.70 18.34 13.33
CA SER A 167 42.94 17.56 13.39
C SER A 167 44.04 18.04 12.42
N LEU A 168 43.70 18.87 11.42
CA LEU A 168 44.65 19.43 10.45
C LEU A 168 45.03 20.89 10.75
N ALA A 169 44.40 21.50 11.76
CA ALA A 169 44.68 22.84 12.24
C ALA A 169 45.56 22.87 13.50
N MET A 170 46.16 21.73 13.88
CA MET A 170 47.09 21.60 15.01
C MET A 170 48.44 21.04 14.58
#